data_AF-A0A921NMM6-F1
#
_entry.id   AF-A0A921NMM6-F1
#
_cell.length_a   1.000
_cell.length_b   1.000
_cell.length_c   1.000
_cell.angle_alpha   90.00
_cell.angle_beta   90.00
_cell.angle_gamma   90.00
#
_symmetry.space_group_name_H-M   'P 1'
#
loop_
_entity.id
_entity.type
_entity.pdbx_description
1 polymer ?
#
loop_
_entity_poly.entity_id
_entity_poly.type
_entity_poly.pdbx_seq_one_letter_code
_entity_poly.pdbx_strand_id
1 'polypeptide(L)'
;MRNHGLWIWEEDECLALRRAIAAYNASRQKADRLARSAIASEIGVSTSTINNYFLGTKALDIEVAQAVLKLTGIPVERFSQRLAEDLRLKHDPNQT
;
A
#
# COMPACT_ATOMS: atom_id res chain seq x y z
N MET A 1 -10.26 -0.69 -20.07
CA MET A 1 -9.63 0.54 -20.62
C MET A 1 -8.49 0.92 -19.67
N ARG A 2 -7.31 1.27 -20.18
CA ARG A 2 -6.18 1.75 -19.35
C ARG A 2 -6.36 3.25 -19.13
N ASN A 3 -6.45 3.69 -17.88
CA ASN A 3 -6.36 5.11 -17.55
C ASN A 3 -4.90 5.34 -17.10
N HIS A 4 -4.15 6.19 -17.81
CA HIS A 4 -2.79 6.58 -17.41
C HIS A 4 -1.74 5.47 -17.16
N GLY A 5 -1.79 4.36 -17.91
CA GLY A 5 -0.74 3.32 -17.86
C GLY A 5 -0.97 2.20 -16.85
N LEU A 6 -2.07 2.25 -16.10
CA LEU A 6 -2.51 1.18 -15.20
C LEU A 6 -3.70 0.41 -15.75
N TRP A 7 -3.83 -0.84 -15.31
CA TRP A 7 -5.05 -1.62 -15.45
C TRP A 7 -6.06 -1.16 -14.40
N ILE A 8 -7.36 -1.33 -14.70
CA ILE A 8 -8.45 -0.91 -13.79
C ILE A 8 -8.29 -1.54 -12.40
N TRP A 9 -7.89 -2.81 -12.35
CA TRP A 9 -7.69 -3.51 -11.08
C TRP A 9 -6.50 -2.96 -10.27
N GLU A 10 -5.45 -2.41 -10.90
CA GLU A 10 -4.33 -1.77 -10.19
C GLU A 10 -4.75 -0.42 -9.60
N GLU A 11 -5.59 0.33 -10.32
CA GLU A 11 -6.17 1.57 -9.82
C GLU A 11 -7.11 1.28 -8.63
N ASP A 12 -7.89 0.20 -8.71
CA ASP A 12 -8.74 -0.26 -7.60
C ASP A 12 -7.92 -0.62 -6.35
N GLU A 13 -6.76 -1.27 -6.50
CA GLU A 13 -5.84 -1.56 -5.38
C GLU A 13 -5.34 -0.25 -4.73
N CYS A 14 -4.93 0.73 -5.54
CA CYS A 14 -4.49 2.04 -5.05
C CYS A 14 -5.61 2.78 -4.30
N LEU A 15 -6.83 2.72 -4.83
CA LEU A 15 -8.02 3.30 -4.20
C LEU A 15 -8.38 2.59 -2.89
N ALA A 16 -8.29 1.25 -2.87
CA ALA A 16 -8.53 0.45 -1.68
C ALA A 16 -7.50 0.78 -0.58
N LEU A 17 -6.22 0.93 -0.92
CA LEU A 17 -5.19 1.38 0.01
C LEU A 17 -5.54 2.76 0.59
N ARG A 18 -5.92 3.72 -0.27
CA ARG A 18 -6.29 5.07 0.17
C ARG A 18 -7.47 5.03 1.17
N ARG A 19 -8.48 4.19 0.91
CA ARG A 19 -9.62 3.99 1.80
C ARG A 19 -9.21 3.33 3.12
N ALA A 20 -8.34 2.33 3.08
CA ALA A 20 -7.84 1.65 4.28
C ALA A 20 -7.06 2.61 5.20
N ILE A 21 -6.16 3.43 4.64
CA ILE A 21 -5.43 4.45 5.41
C ILE A 21 -6.37 5.54 5.94
N ALA A 22 -7.35 5.98 5.16
CA ALA A 22 -8.34 6.94 5.63
C ALA A 22 -9.13 6.40 6.83
N ALA A 23 -9.59 5.15 6.78
CA ALA A 23 -10.28 4.49 7.88
C ALA A 23 -9.38 4.34 9.12
N TYR A 24 -8.12 3.94 8.93
CA TYR A 24 -7.12 3.84 10.00
C TYR A 24 -6.87 5.18 10.70
N ASN A 25 -6.80 6.27 9.93
CA ASN A 25 -6.57 7.62 10.45
C ASN A 25 -7.82 8.23 11.10
N ALA A 26 -9.02 7.82 10.66
CA ALA A 26 -10.29 8.30 11.22
C ALA A 26 -10.48 7.86 12.68
N SER A 27 -9.99 6.68 13.06
CA SER A 27 -10.07 6.17 14.44
C SER A 27 -8.98 6.70 15.37
N ARG A 28 -8.12 7.62 14.89
CA ARG A 28 -6.93 8.09 15.62
C ARG A 28 -6.91 9.59 15.81
N GLN A 29 -6.26 9.99 16.90
CA GLN A 29 -5.92 11.39 17.15
C GLN A 29 -4.97 11.90 16.07
N LYS A 30 -5.02 13.22 15.81
CA LYS A 30 -4.25 13.84 14.71
C LYS A 30 -2.75 13.54 14.79
N ALA A 31 -2.18 13.44 15.99
CA ALA A 31 -0.77 13.14 16.22
C ALA A 31 -0.37 11.71 15.84
N ASP A 32 -1.31 10.75 15.91
CA ASP A 32 -1.07 9.33 15.66
C ASP A 32 -1.49 8.89 14.24
N ARG A 33 -1.92 9.84 13.41
CA ARG A 33 -2.32 9.55 12.03
C ARG A 33 -1.09 9.19 11.20
N LEU A 34 -1.23 8.14 10.41
CA LEU A 34 -0.23 7.78 9.43
C LEU A 34 -0.18 8.84 8.32
N ALA A 35 0.96 9.51 8.22
CA ALA A 35 1.28 10.38 7.11
C ALA A 35 1.89 9.58 5.95
N ARG A 36 1.66 10.02 4.71
CA ARG A 36 2.31 9.44 3.53
C ARG A 36 3.84 9.54 3.62
N SER A 37 4.36 10.59 4.26
CA SER A 37 5.79 10.75 4.51
C SER A 37 6.37 9.63 5.37
N ALA A 38 5.63 9.12 6.36
CA ALA A 38 6.08 7.98 7.16
C ALA A 38 6.22 6.72 6.30
N ILE A 39 5.28 6.46 5.39
CA ILE A 39 5.37 5.34 4.45
C ILE A 39 6.56 5.52 3.49
N ALA A 40 6.74 6.73 2.95
CA ALA A 40 7.87 7.05 2.08
C ALA A 40 9.23 6.84 2.79
N SER A 41 9.35 7.32 4.03
CA SER A 41 10.55 7.13 4.85
C SER A 41 10.82 5.66 5.16
N GLU A 42 9.78 4.86 5.43
CA GLU A 42 9.91 3.43 5.72
C GLU A 42 10.49 2.65 4.53
N ILE A 43 10.13 3.00 3.29
CA ILE A 43 10.63 2.32 2.08
C ILE A 43 11.78 3.09 1.39
N GLY A 44 12.29 4.16 1.99
CA GLY A 44 13.43 4.91 1.46
C GLY A 44 13.17 5.67 0.15
N VAL A 45 11.92 6.07 -0.12
CA VAL A 45 11.55 6.82 -1.34
C VAL A 45 11.13 8.26 -1.04
N SER A 46 11.01 9.07 -2.09
CA SER A 46 10.50 10.44 -1.95
C SER A 46 8.99 10.49 -1.67
N THR A 47 8.54 11.58 -1.03
CA THR A 47 7.11 11.85 -0.82
C THR A 47 6.33 12.02 -2.15
N SER A 48 7.00 12.44 -3.22
CA SER A 48 6.44 12.49 -4.57
C SER A 48 6.20 11.09 -5.13
N THR A 49 7.16 10.18 -4.92
CA THR A 49 7.04 8.78 -5.35
C THR A 49 5.88 8.09 -4.65
N ILE A 50 5.76 8.24 -3.32
CA ILE A 50 4.63 7.64 -2.59
C ILE A 50 3.28 8.20 -3.08
N ASN A 51 3.23 9.50 -3.42
CA ASN A 51 2.02 10.13 -3.89
C ASN A 51 1.49 9.51 -5.19
N ASN A 52 2.35 9.01 -6.07
CA ASN A 52 1.93 8.35 -7.32
C ASN A 52 1.14 7.06 -7.06
N TYR A 53 1.53 6.25 -6.07
CA TYR A 53 0.74 5.10 -5.65
C TYR A 53 -0.61 5.54 -5.09
N PHE A 54 -0.62 6.54 -4.20
CA PHE A 54 -1.87 7.00 -3.61
C PHE A 54 -2.80 7.64 -4.63
N LEU A 55 -2.28 8.29 -5.68
CA LEU A 55 -3.04 8.88 -6.77
C LEU A 55 -3.55 7.85 -7.79
N GLY A 56 -3.04 6.63 -7.79
CA GLY A 56 -3.35 5.64 -8.82
C GLY A 56 -2.69 5.99 -10.15
N THR A 57 -1.46 6.51 -10.12
CA THR A 57 -0.62 6.72 -11.31
C THR A 57 0.59 5.78 -11.34
N LYS A 58 0.76 4.97 -10.28
CA LYS A 58 1.73 3.87 -10.18
C LYS A 58 1.10 2.68 -9.46
N ALA A 59 1.28 1.47 -9.99
CA ALA A 59 0.75 0.24 -9.41
C ALA A 59 1.37 -0.03 -8.03
N LEU A 60 0.62 -0.62 -7.11
CA LEU A 60 1.14 -1.04 -5.82
C LEU A 60 2.16 -2.17 -5.98
N ASP A 61 3.23 -2.07 -5.20
CA ASP A 61 4.26 -3.09 -5.08
C ASP A 61 4.33 -3.64 -3.65
N ILE A 62 5.16 -4.67 -3.50
CA ILE A 62 5.32 -5.40 -2.24
C ILE A 62 5.92 -4.52 -1.15
N GLU A 63 6.83 -3.59 -1.50
CA GLU A 63 7.48 -2.71 -0.53
C GLU A 63 6.45 -1.79 0.13
N VAL A 64 5.57 -1.17 -0.66
CA VAL A 64 4.47 -0.36 -0.13
C VAL A 64 3.53 -1.20 0.73
N ALA A 65 3.18 -2.40 0.28
CA ALA A 65 2.29 -3.29 1.04
C ALA A 65 2.88 -3.69 2.40
N GLN A 66 4.16 -4.05 2.45
CA GLN A 66 4.87 -4.39 3.68
C GLN A 66 4.98 -3.20 4.63
N ALA A 67 5.33 -2.03 4.12
CA ALA A 67 5.43 -0.82 4.93
C ALA A 67 4.08 -0.46 5.56
N VAL A 68 2.99 -0.55 4.81
CA VAL A 68 1.64 -0.31 5.35
C VAL A 68 1.31 -1.32 6.43
N LEU A 69 1.53 -2.62 6.19
CA LEU A 69 1.31 -3.66 7.19
C LEU A 69 2.13 -3.39 8.47
N LYS A 70 3.42 -3.09 8.34
CA LYS A 70 4.32 -2.84 9.47
C LYS A 70 3.91 -1.60 10.27
N LEU A 71 3.54 -0.51 9.61
CA LEU A 71 3.23 0.78 10.26
C LEU A 71 1.82 0.83 10.86
N THR A 72 0.89 0.04 10.34
CA THR A 72 -0.54 0.14 10.70
C THR A 72 -1.16 -1.14 11.24
N GLY A 73 -0.54 -2.29 10.99
CA GLY A 73 -1.15 -3.59 11.22
C GLY A 73 -2.30 -3.93 10.27
N ILE A 74 -2.58 -3.11 9.25
CA ILE A 74 -3.63 -3.39 8.26
C ILE A 74 -3.19 -4.57 7.40
N PRO A 75 -3.96 -5.68 7.36
CA PRO A 75 -3.64 -6.82 6.51
C PRO A 75 -3.64 -6.43 5.03
N VAL A 76 -2.64 -6.90 4.27
CA VAL A 76 -2.45 -6.53 2.85
C VAL A 76 -3.65 -6.90 1.98
N GLU A 77 -4.29 -8.03 2.29
CA GLU A 77 -5.53 -8.52 1.65
C GLU A 77 -6.72 -7.54 1.72
N ARG A 78 -6.67 -6.53 2.60
CA ARG A 78 -7.69 -5.46 2.68
C ARG A 78 -7.60 -4.47 1.52
N PHE A 79 -6.48 -4.41 0.82
CA PHE A 79 -6.28 -3.51 -0.30
C PHE A 79 -5.68 -4.16 -1.56
N SER A 80 -5.02 -5.31 -1.44
CA SER A 80 -4.55 -6.10 -2.58
C SER A 80 -4.47 -7.58 -2.22
N GLN A 81 -5.26 -8.41 -2.90
CA GLN A 81 -5.18 -9.88 -2.76
C GLN A 81 -3.89 -10.41 -3.38
N ARG A 82 -3.52 -9.92 -4.57
CA ARG A 82 -2.31 -10.35 -5.28
C ARG A 82 -1.05 -10.10 -4.45
N LEU A 83 -0.90 -8.92 -3.85
CA LEU A 83 0.28 -8.62 -3.04
C LEU A 83 0.30 -9.42 -1.73
N ALA A 84 -0.87 -9.76 -1.18
CA ALA A 84 -0.95 -10.65 -0.03
C ALA A 84 -0.49 -12.07 -0.38
N GLU A 85 -0.86 -12.57 -1.56
CA GLU A 85 -0.40 -13.85 -2.09
C GLU A 85 1.11 -13.83 -2.39
N ASP A 86 1.59 -12.79 -3.08
CA ASP A 86 3.02 -12.61 -3.38
C ASP A 86 3.86 -12.63 -2.10
N LEU A 87 3.37 -12.00 -1.03
CA LEU A 87 4.02 -12.00 0.29
C LEU A 87 4.03 -13.37 0.95
N ARG A 88 2.91 -14.11 0.89
CA ARG A 88 2.84 -15.47 1.43
C ARG A 88 3.84 -16.39 0.71
N LEU A 89 3.90 -16.30 -0.62
CA LEU A 89 4.81 -17.10 -1.43
C LEU A 89 6.29 -16.77 -1.17
N LYS A 90 6.64 -15.49 -1.01
CA LYS A 90 8.02 -15.08 -0.68
C LYS A 90 8.48 -15.46 0.72
N HIS A 91 7.53 -15.65 1.64
CA HIS A 91 7.82 -16.04 3.03
C HIS A 91 7.66 -17.54 3.28
N ASP A 92 7.39 -18.35 2.25
CA ASP A 92 7.28 -19.79 2.39
C ASP A 92 8.68 -20.40 2.62
N PRO A 93 8.99 -20.95 3.82
CA PRO A 93 10.30 -21.50 4.13
C PRO A 93 10.61 -22.79 3.35
N ASN A 94 9.65 -23.30 2.59
CA ASN A 94 9.78 -24.54 1.82
C ASN A 94 10.13 -24.32 0.33
N GLN A 95 10.47 -23.09 -0.08
CA GLN A 95 11.13 -22.84 -1.37
C GLN A 95 12.65 -23.04 -1.24
N THR A 96 13.09 -24.29 -1.12
CA THR A 96 14.49 -24.71 -1.37
C THR A 96 14.51 -25.93 -2.27
#